data_AF-A0AAX2J8W4-F1
#
_entry.id   AF-A0AAX2J8W4-F1
#
_cell.length_a   1.000
_cell.length_b   1.000
_cell.length_c   1.000
_cell.angle_alpha   90.00
_cell.angle_beta   90.00
_cell.angle_gamma   90.00
#
_symmetry.space_group_name_H-M   'P 1'
#
loop_
_entity.id
_entity.type
_entity.pdbx_description
1 polymer ?
#
loop_
_entity_poly.entity_id
_entity_poly.type
_entity_poly.pdbx_seq_one_letter_code
_entity_poly.pdbx_strand_id
1 'polypeptide(L)'
;MAKLTKEWLEKKLKAISKGIDKSEQDDYNWYFDILWEDFENEDDSIGVIEEYFAKQAVKYPELHPLMRKIVGKLINLNSPEDEVSLDGESAGGSFFATELALVNEKDVLLYAELFQSTNPDHEEPSYFEESFARIIKKYGWSKVIYPLLYAHSFVHSQHNLEIFTIDDAEKLTENLKKDGNLDEFLKGLAEWTNEYDYYDYQLENVFRVLLDEALNLENDEAVENAVEKFESIIAEGNIPKESDFR
;
A
#
# COMPACT_ATOMS: atom_id res chain seq x y z
N MET A 1 28.84 13.02 1.61
CA MET A 1 27.95 12.06 2.28
C MET A 1 28.52 11.63 3.63
N ALA A 2 27.78 11.91 4.72
CA ALA A 2 28.09 11.35 6.04
C ALA A 2 28.02 9.81 6.00
N LYS A 3 28.87 9.13 6.77
CA LYS A 3 28.75 7.67 6.94
C LYS A 3 27.49 7.41 7.77
N LEU A 4 26.46 6.83 7.16
CA LEU A 4 25.20 6.50 7.84
C LEU A 4 25.43 5.34 8.82
N THR A 5 25.79 5.67 10.07
CA THR A 5 25.89 4.69 11.15
C THR A 5 24.50 4.33 11.65
N LYS A 6 24.36 3.16 12.29
CA LYS A 6 23.12 2.77 12.97
C LYS A 6 22.62 3.86 13.94
N GLU A 7 23.53 4.44 14.73
CA GLU A 7 23.21 5.50 15.71
C GLU A 7 22.67 6.77 15.03
N TRP A 8 23.25 7.13 13.88
CA TRP A 8 22.79 8.28 13.11
C TRP A 8 21.42 8.01 12.48
N LEU A 9 21.21 6.82 11.90
CA LEU A 9 19.92 6.39 11.34
C LEU A 9 18.83 6.38 12.42
N GLU A 10 19.15 5.83 13.60
CA GLU A 10 18.24 5.81 14.75
C GLU A 10 17.88 7.22 15.21
N LYS A 11 18.85 8.15 15.27
CA LYS A 11 18.61 9.55 15.62
C LYS A 11 17.62 10.20 14.64
N LYS A 12 17.81 9.97 13.34
CA LYS A 12 16.93 10.52 12.29
C LYS A 12 15.53 9.92 12.31
N LEU A 13 15.40 8.59 12.40
CA LEU A 13 14.10 7.93 12.56
C LEU A 13 13.34 8.44 13.81
N LYS A 14 14.04 8.66 14.94
CA LYS A 14 13.42 9.25 16.14
C LYS A 14 12.97 10.70 15.92
N ALA A 15 13.74 11.48 15.16
CA ALA A 15 13.36 12.84 14.80
C ALA A 15 12.10 12.83 13.91
N ILE A 16 12.06 12.00 12.87
CA ILE A 16 10.88 11.82 12.01
C ILE A 16 9.66 11.45 12.85
N SER A 17 9.78 10.42 13.70
CA SER A 17 8.67 9.97 14.53
C SER A 17 8.14 11.07 15.48
N LYS A 18 9.03 11.94 15.96
CA LYS A 18 8.67 13.09 16.82
C LYS A 18 8.06 14.24 16.02
N GLY A 19 8.47 14.42 14.76
CA GLY A 19 7.84 15.35 13.83
C GLY A 19 6.38 15.02 13.63
N ILE A 20 6.07 13.75 13.33
CA ILE A 20 4.68 13.27 13.18
C ILE A 20 3.85 13.49 14.46
N ASP A 21 4.42 13.28 15.64
CA ASP A 21 3.70 13.50 16.91
C ASP A 21 3.36 14.98 17.18
N LYS A 22 4.00 15.89 16.46
CA LYS A 22 3.92 17.34 16.68
C LYS A 22 3.29 18.09 15.51
N SER A 23 3.13 17.43 14.36
CA SER A 23 2.53 18.03 13.18
C SER A 23 1.05 18.28 13.44
N GLU A 24 0.64 19.52 13.24
CA GLU A 24 -0.73 19.83 12.84
C GLU A 24 -0.85 19.49 11.34
N GLN A 25 -2.05 19.14 10.85
CA GLN A 25 -2.28 18.54 9.53
C GLN A 25 -1.70 19.35 8.33
N ASP A 26 -1.38 20.63 8.53
CA ASP A 26 -1.04 21.55 7.42
C ASP A 26 0.46 21.87 7.26
N ASP A 27 1.37 21.29 8.07
CA ASP A 27 2.82 21.60 7.98
C ASP A 27 3.68 20.33 8.01
N TYR A 28 4.01 19.80 6.83
CA TYR A 28 4.88 18.64 6.64
C TYR A 28 6.32 18.99 6.26
N ASN A 29 6.69 20.28 6.28
CA ASN A 29 8.06 20.72 5.95
C ASN A 29 9.11 20.10 6.87
N TRP A 30 8.73 19.73 8.10
CA TRP A 30 9.62 19.03 9.03
C TRP A 30 10.12 17.68 8.49
N TYR A 31 9.34 16.98 7.66
CA TYR A 31 9.74 15.68 7.12
C TYR A 31 10.92 15.86 6.16
N PHE A 32 10.76 16.83 5.26
CA PHE A 32 11.79 17.29 4.34
C PHE A 32 13.00 17.83 5.10
N ASP A 33 12.82 18.73 6.07
CA ASP A 33 13.93 19.30 6.85
C ASP A 33 14.78 18.22 7.51
N ILE A 34 14.16 17.19 8.10
CA ILE A 34 14.89 16.13 8.80
C ILE A 34 15.69 15.25 7.82
N LEU A 35 15.10 14.91 6.68
CA LEU A 35 15.76 14.10 5.66
C LEU A 35 16.83 14.91 4.91
N TRP A 36 16.57 16.17 4.57
CA TRP A 36 17.43 17.03 3.75
C TRP A 36 18.63 17.60 4.50
N GLU A 37 18.54 17.82 5.83
CA GLU A 37 19.59 18.46 6.66
C GLU A 37 21.01 17.88 6.46
N ASP A 38 21.15 16.63 6.03
CA ASP A 38 22.44 15.95 5.86
C ASP A 38 22.76 15.53 4.40
N PHE A 39 21.88 15.84 3.45
CA PHE A 39 22.04 15.55 2.02
C PHE A 39 22.15 16.87 1.24
N GLU A 40 23.31 17.53 1.37
CA GLU A 40 23.61 18.83 0.72
C GLU A 40 23.90 18.69 -0.80
N ASN A 41 23.04 18.06 -1.57
CA ASN A 41 23.09 18.11 -3.04
C ASN A 41 21.77 18.64 -3.58
N GLU A 42 21.82 19.78 -4.27
CA GLU A 42 20.65 20.44 -4.87
C GLU A 42 20.00 19.63 -6.01
N ASP A 43 20.62 18.53 -6.45
CA ASP A 43 20.20 17.72 -7.60
C ASP A 43 19.46 16.41 -7.24
N ASP A 44 19.41 16.01 -5.96
CA ASP A 44 18.72 14.78 -5.55
C ASP A 44 17.28 15.12 -5.10
N SER A 45 16.27 14.47 -5.69
CA SER A 45 14.88 14.63 -5.21
C SER A 45 14.72 14.05 -3.80
N ILE A 46 13.76 14.56 -3.02
CA ILE A 46 13.57 14.06 -1.65
C ILE A 46 13.25 12.55 -1.64
N GLY A 47 12.57 12.04 -2.67
CA GLY A 47 12.26 10.63 -2.82
C GLY A 47 13.52 9.77 -2.95
N VAL A 48 14.54 10.25 -3.67
CA VAL A 48 15.84 9.57 -3.76
C VAL A 48 16.55 9.53 -2.40
N ILE A 49 16.44 10.61 -1.62
CA ILE A 49 17.02 10.68 -0.27
C ILE A 49 16.32 9.70 0.68
N GLU A 50 14.98 9.68 0.68
CA GLU A 50 14.20 8.75 1.50
C GLU A 50 14.50 7.30 1.11
N GLU A 51 14.55 6.99 -0.18
CA GLU A 51 14.90 5.66 -0.67
C GLU A 51 16.24 5.20 -0.12
N TYR A 52 17.26 6.03 -0.28
CA TYR A 52 18.60 5.71 0.17
C TYR A 52 18.61 5.51 1.69
N PHE A 53 17.97 6.41 2.43
CA PHE A 53 17.87 6.34 3.88
C PHE A 53 17.15 5.05 4.34
N ALA A 54 16.02 4.68 3.73
CA ALA A 54 15.28 3.45 4.02
C ALA A 54 16.11 2.19 3.73
N LYS A 55 16.76 2.13 2.55
CA LYS A 55 17.65 1.02 2.16
C LYS A 55 18.82 0.84 3.13
N GLN A 56 19.30 1.90 3.80
CA GLN A 56 20.34 1.78 4.82
C GLN A 56 19.77 1.41 6.20
N ALA A 57 18.63 1.98 6.59
CA ALA A 57 17.97 1.70 7.86
C ALA A 57 17.54 0.23 7.97
N VAL A 58 16.96 -0.33 6.91
CA VAL A 58 16.42 -1.70 6.90
C VAL A 58 17.50 -2.78 7.13
N LYS A 59 18.78 -2.46 6.91
CA LYS A 59 19.90 -3.38 7.19
C LYS A 59 20.09 -3.68 8.68
N TYR A 60 19.46 -2.89 9.56
CA TYR A 60 19.54 -3.04 11.01
C TYR A 60 18.16 -3.47 11.57
N PRO A 61 17.95 -4.75 11.89
CA PRO A 61 16.68 -5.26 12.42
C PRO A 61 16.16 -4.52 13.66
N GLU A 62 17.06 -3.97 14.47
CA GLU A 62 16.71 -3.21 15.66
C GLU A 62 16.04 -1.85 15.34
N LEU A 63 16.16 -1.37 14.09
CA LEU A 63 15.49 -0.17 13.61
C LEU A 63 14.11 -0.46 13.02
N HIS A 64 13.80 -1.72 12.64
CA HIS A 64 12.53 -2.07 12.01
C HIS A 64 11.30 -1.67 12.85
N PRO A 65 11.26 -1.87 14.18
CA PRO A 65 10.11 -1.43 14.97
C PRO A 65 9.86 0.08 14.90
N LEU A 66 10.93 0.88 14.78
CA LEU A 66 10.83 2.32 14.67
C LEU A 66 10.38 2.74 13.26
N MET A 67 10.87 2.07 12.22
CA MET A 67 10.39 2.26 10.84
C MET A 67 8.89 1.92 10.73
N ARG A 68 8.45 0.78 11.26
CA ARG A 68 7.02 0.40 11.30
C ARG A 68 6.18 1.44 12.01
N LYS A 69 6.67 1.95 13.15
CA LYS A 69 6.00 3.00 13.91
C LYS A 69 5.85 4.30 13.10
N ILE A 70 6.83 4.65 12.28
CA ILE A 70 6.75 5.83 11.40
C ILE A 70 5.67 5.60 10.34
N VAL A 71 5.71 4.48 9.62
CA VAL A 71 4.71 4.16 8.58
C VAL A 71 3.30 4.13 9.18
N GLY A 72 3.10 3.43 10.30
CA GLY A 72 1.79 3.37 10.98
C GLY A 72 1.28 4.75 11.42
N LYS A 73 2.17 5.67 11.80
CA LYS A 73 1.77 7.03 12.13
C LYS A 73 1.39 7.84 10.89
N LEU A 74 2.09 7.65 9.77
CA LEU A 74 1.79 8.32 8.50
C LEU A 74 0.43 7.87 7.95
N ILE A 75 0.11 6.56 8.04
CA ILE A 75 -1.23 6.03 7.73
C ILE A 75 -2.33 6.80 8.49
N ASN A 76 -2.14 7.04 9.78
CA ASN A 76 -3.12 7.77 10.60
C ASN A 76 -3.18 9.27 10.33
N LEU A 77 -2.15 9.82 9.69
CA LEU A 77 -2.01 11.24 9.42
C LEU A 77 -2.58 11.61 8.04
N ASN A 78 -2.45 10.69 7.07
CA ASN A 78 -2.99 10.84 5.73
C ASN A 78 -4.53 10.92 5.80
N SER A 79 -5.04 12.14 5.68
CA SER A 79 -6.43 12.46 5.35
C SER A 79 -6.52 12.65 3.83
N PRO A 80 -7.67 12.42 3.18
CA PRO A 80 -7.83 12.60 1.72
C PRO A 80 -7.41 13.98 1.18
N GLU A 81 -7.26 15.02 2.02
CA GLU A 81 -6.86 16.36 1.57
C GLU A 81 -5.40 16.73 1.91
N ASP A 82 -4.72 15.98 2.79
CA ASP A 82 -3.47 16.40 3.45
C ASP A 82 -2.44 15.26 3.56
N GLU A 83 -2.22 14.53 2.47
CA GLU A 83 -1.19 13.48 2.41
C GLU A 83 0.22 14.06 2.62
N VAL A 84 1.07 13.33 3.35
CA VAL A 84 2.51 13.66 3.41
C VAL A 84 3.13 13.37 2.05
N SER A 85 3.10 14.35 1.14
CA SER A 85 3.74 14.22 -0.16
C SER A 85 5.20 14.67 -0.10
N LEU A 86 6.06 13.89 -0.76
CA LEU A 86 7.46 14.11 -1.04
C LEU A 86 7.58 14.62 -2.48
N ASP A 87 7.72 15.93 -2.64
CA ASP A 87 7.86 16.63 -3.93
C ASP A 87 6.67 16.47 -4.90
N GLY A 88 5.47 16.15 -4.42
CA GLY A 88 4.30 15.93 -5.27
C GLY A 88 4.31 14.59 -6.00
N GLU A 89 5.37 13.78 -5.84
CA GLU A 89 5.61 12.55 -6.60
C GLU A 89 5.70 11.29 -5.75
N SER A 90 5.78 11.37 -4.41
CA SER A 90 5.85 10.18 -3.54
C SER A 90 5.15 10.40 -2.21
N ALA A 91 4.49 9.38 -1.67
CA ALA A 91 3.99 9.42 -0.29
C ALA A 91 5.16 9.25 0.69
N GLY A 92 5.24 10.10 1.71
CA GLY A 92 6.17 9.96 2.82
C GLY A 92 6.01 8.60 3.48
N GLY A 93 7.13 7.94 3.76
CA GLY A 93 7.15 6.61 4.36
C GLY A 93 6.93 5.45 3.38
N SER A 94 6.66 5.72 2.10
CA SER A 94 6.53 4.69 1.06
C SER A 94 7.77 3.81 0.99
N PHE A 95 8.96 4.41 0.95
CA PHE A 95 10.23 3.67 0.93
C PHE A 95 10.49 2.88 2.22
N PHE A 96 10.07 3.38 3.39
CA PHE A 96 10.15 2.60 4.63
C PHE A 96 9.26 1.37 4.57
N ALA A 97 8.03 1.53 4.08
CA ALA A 97 7.07 0.45 3.94
C ALA A 97 7.56 -0.59 2.90
N THR A 98 8.05 -0.14 1.74
CA THR A 98 8.63 -1.02 0.70
C THR A 98 9.78 -1.85 1.24
N GLU A 99 10.78 -1.22 1.86
CA GLU A 99 11.97 -1.94 2.31
C GLU A 99 11.64 -2.89 3.48
N LEU A 100 10.71 -2.54 4.37
CA LEU A 100 10.19 -3.46 5.40
C LEU A 100 9.47 -4.66 4.78
N ALA A 101 8.56 -4.42 3.84
CA ALA A 101 7.82 -5.46 3.11
C ALA A 101 8.77 -6.41 2.38
N LEU A 102 9.85 -5.89 1.79
CA LEU A 102 10.89 -6.70 1.15
C LEU A 102 11.77 -7.50 2.12
N VAL A 103 11.68 -7.27 3.42
CA VAL A 103 12.40 -8.07 4.42
C VAL A 103 11.48 -9.06 5.14
N ASN A 104 10.21 -8.72 5.33
CA ASN A 104 9.27 -9.51 6.12
C ASN A 104 7.85 -9.45 5.52
N GLU A 105 7.26 -10.62 5.25
CA GLU A 105 5.94 -10.75 4.62
C GLU A 105 4.82 -10.07 5.41
N LYS A 106 4.94 -9.99 6.74
CA LYS A 106 3.95 -9.33 7.59
C LYS A 106 3.89 -7.83 7.38
N ASP A 107 4.96 -7.24 6.85
CA ASP A 107 5.03 -5.82 6.58
C ASP A 107 4.44 -5.47 5.19
N VAL A 108 4.02 -6.47 4.39
CA VAL A 108 3.28 -6.23 3.14
C VAL A 108 1.90 -5.61 3.41
N LEU A 109 1.22 -6.05 4.48
CA LEU A 109 -0.04 -5.44 4.90
C LEU A 109 0.17 -3.96 5.25
N LEU A 110 1.21 -3.64 6.00
CA LEU A 110 1.54 -2.26 6.38
C LEU A 110 1.80 -1.36 5.15
N TYR A 111 2.38 -1.91 4.09
CA TYR A 111 2.54 -1.21 2.82
C TYR A 111 1.21 -1.01 2.09
N ALA A 112 0.35 -2.02 2.07
CA ALA A 112 -1.00 -1.91 1.50
C ALA A 112 -1.86 -0.88 2.25
N GLU A 113 -1.80 -0.84 3.59
CA GLU A 113 -2.49 0.14 4.43
C GLU A 113 -1.99 1.57 4.18
N LEU A 114 -0.68 1.75 4.00
CA LEU A 114 -0.11 3.05 3.61
C LEU A 114 -0.67 3.50 2.26
N PHE A 115 -0.65 2.62 1.27
CA PHE A 115 -1.20 2.90 -0.04
C PHE A 115 -2.72 3.18 0.01
N GLN A 116 -3.47 2.43 0.81
CA GLN A 116 -4.90 2.66 1.01
C GLN A 116 -5.21 4.02 1.64
N SER A 117 -4.28 4.58 2.41
CA SER A 117 -4.44 5.88 3.06
C SER A 117 -4.13 7.09 2.16
N THR A 118 -3.54 6.89 0.98
CA THR A 118 -3.16 8.01 0.08
C THR A 118 -4.36 8.59 -0.65
N ASN A 119 -4.26 9.86 -1.08
CA ASN A 119 -5.34 10.51 -1.80
C ASN A 119 -5.44 9.93 -3.24
N PRO A 120 -6.60 9.40 -3.64
CA PRO A 120 -6.79 8.82 -4.97
C PRO A 120 -6.66 9.81 -6.14
N ASP A 121 -6.84 11.11 -5.89
CA ASP A 121 -6.75 12.17 -6.88
C ASP A 121 -5.32 12.71 -7.11
N HIS A 122 -4.34 12.27 -6.30
CA HIS A 122 -2.93 12.54 -6.58
C HIS A 122 -2.42 11.57 -7.66
N GLU A 123 -1.72 12.09 -8.67
CA GLU A 123 -1.07 11.28 -9.70
C GLU A 123 -0.26 10.17 -9.02
N GLU A 124 -0.50 8.91 -9.41
CA GLU A 124 0.20 7.77 -8.86
C GLU A 124 1.71 8.02 -8.91
N PRO A 125 2.39 8.06 -7.75
CA PRO A 125 3.83 7.99 -7.71
C PRO A 125 4.31 6.82 -8.58
N SER A 126 5.02 7.10 -9.68
CA SER A 126 5.70 6.09 -10.50
C SER A 126 6.55 5.10 -9.68
N TYR A 127 6.94 5.50 -8.47
CA TYR A 127 7.63 4.68 -7.48
C TYR A 127 6.78 3.55 -6.84
N PHE A 128 5.47 3.75 -6.65
CA PHE A 128 4.61 2.71 -6.07
C PHE A 128 4.52 1.50 -7.01
N GLU A 129 4.50 1.71 -8.32
CA GLU A 129 4.52 0.63 -9.31
C GLU A 129 5.79 -0.22 -9.22
N GLU A 130 6.97 0.43 -9.15
CA GLU A 130 8.24 -0.27 -9.02
C GLU A 130 8.31 -1.08 -7.71
N SER A 131 7.84 -0.49 -6.62
CA SER A 131 7.78 -1.14 -5.31
C SER A 131 6.85 -2.35 -5.31
N PHE A 132 5.67 -2.21 -5.90
CA PHE A 132 4.69 -3.27 -6.08
C PHE A 132 5.29 -4.45 -6.85
N ALA A 133 5.92 -4.17 -8.01
CA ALA A 133 6.57 -5.19 -8.83
C ALA A 133 7.70 -5.91 -8.07
N ARG A 134 8.51 -5.18 -7.27
CA ARG A 134 9.57 -5.78 -6.44
C ARG A 134 9.00 -6.71 -5.36
N ILE A 135 7.90 -6.33 -4.71
CA ILE A 135 7.25 -7.13 -3.67
C ILE A 135 6.64 -8.40 -4.26
N ILE A 136 5.92 -8.31 -5.39
CA ILE A 136 5.39 -9.48 -6.12
C ILE A 136 6.51 -10.40 -6.54
N LYS A 137 7.59 -9.87 -7.12
CA LYS A 137 8.73 -10.69 -7.55
C LYS A 137 9.34 -11.49 -6.40
N LYS A 138 9.27 -10.98 -5.17
CA LYS A 138 9.80 -11.66 -3.98
C LYS A 138 8.87 -12.77 -3.46
N TYR A 139 7.57 -12.49 -3.33
CA TYR A 139 6.63 -13.39 -2.66
C TYR A 139 5.77 -14.23 -3.64
N GLY A 140 5.75 -13.86 -4.92
CA GLY A 140 4.84 -14.41 -5.92
C GLY A 140 3.38 -14.10 -5.63
N TRP A 141 2.49 -14.56 -6.51
CA TRP A 141 1.05 -14.48 -6.27
C TRP A 141 0.64 -15.40 -5.12
N SER A 142 0.31 -14.79 -3.99
CA SER A 142 -0.10 -15.47 -2.77
C SER A 142 -0.95 -14.54 -1.91
N LYS A 143 -1.58 -15.08 -0.88
CA LYS A 143 -2.38 -14.32 0.09
C LYS A 143 -1.67 -13.14 0.76
N VAL A 144 -0.33 -13.18 0.81
CA VAL A 144 0.48 -12.08 1.34
C VAL A 144 0.33 -10.83 0.48
N ILE A 145 0.18 -11.01 -0.84
CA ILE A 145 0.10 -9.92 -1.82
C ILE A 145 -1.33 -9.38 -1.97
N TYR A 146 -2.35 -10.19 -1.68
CA TYR A 146 -3.73 -9.80 -1.97
C TYR A 146 -4.15 -8.45 -1.35
N PRO A 147 -3.82 -8.11 -0.07
CA PRO A 147 -4.12 -6.80 0.50
C PRO A 147 -3.61 -5.65 -0.37
N LEU A 148 -2.42 -5.81 -0.93
CA LEU A 148 -1.81 -4.79 -1.77
C LEU A 148 -2.50 -4.68 -3.14
N LEU A 149 -2.96 -5.80 -3.71
CA LEU A 149 -3.80 -5.79 -4.91
C LEU A 149 -5.15 -5.08 -4.64
N TYR A 150 -5.77 -5.31 -3.49
CA TYR A 150 -7.02 -4.65 -3.12
C TYR A 150 -6.83 -3.13 -2.99
N ALA A 151 -5.84 -2.71 -2.21
CA ALA A 151 -5.50 -1.29 -2.03
C ALA A 151 -5.31 -0.59 -3.39
N HIS A 152 -4.53 -1.23 -4.28
CA HIS A 152 -4.32 -0.75 -5.64
C HIS A 152 -5.63 -0.55 -6.41
N SER A 153 -6.49 -1.56 -6.42
CA SER A 153 -7.71 -1.51 -7.20
C SER A 153 -8.70 -0.45 -6.71
N PHE A 154 -8.79 -0.20 -5.39
CA PHE A 154 -9.78 0.71 -4.84
C PHE A 154 -9.38 2.18 -4.83
N VAL A 155 -8.11 2.50 -4.64
CA VAL A 155 -7.65 3.89 -4.52
C VAL A 155 -7.67 4.58 -5.89
N HIS A 156 -6.97 4.06 -6.90
CA HIS A 156 -6.80 4.78 -8.18
C HIS A 156 -7.68 4.21 -9.29
N SER A 157 -8.99 4.21 -9.09
CA SER A 157 -10.01 3.70 -10.04
C SER A 157 -9.97 4.26 -11.49
N GLN A 158 -9.09 5.23 -11.80
CA GLN A 158 -8.86 5.77 -13.15
C GLN A 158 -7.59 5.22 -13.83
N HIS A 159 -6.67 4.61 -13.08
CA HIS A 159 -5.46 3.96 -13.59
C HIS A 159 -5.66 2.45 -13.52
N ASN A 160 -6.56 1.97 -14.39
CA ASN A 160 -6.87 0.56 -14.56
C ASN A 160 -5.59 -0.26 -14.76
N LEU A 161 -5.10 -0.87 -13.68
CA LEU A 161 -4.21 -2.03 -13.68
C LEU A 161 -3.01 -1.95 -14.65
N GLU A 162 -2.54 -0.76 -15.02
CA GLU A 162 -1.37 -0.61 -15.91
C GLU A 162 -0.09 -1.16 -15.25
N ILE A 163 -0.10 -1.30 -13.91
CA ILE A 163 0.93 -1.99 -13.11
C ILE A 163 0.96 -3.51 -13.37
N PHE A 164 -0.18 -4.10 -13.74
CA PHE A 164 -0.25 -5.49 -14.16
C PHE A 164 0.16 -5.57 -15.61
N THR A 165 1.44 -5.86 -15.84
CA THR A 165 1.81 -6.38 -17.15
C THR A 165 0.93 -7.58 -17.48
N ILE A 166 0.58 -7.78 -18.76
CA ILE A 166 -0.25 -8.92 -19.20
C ILE A 166 0.29 -10.25 -18.63
N ASP A 167 1.62 -10.40 -18.60
CA ASP A 167 2.31 -11.56 -18.02
C ASP A 167 2.04 -11.76 -16.52
N ASP A 168 1.79 -10.69 -15.76
CA ASP A 168 1.51 -10.74 -14.33
C ASP A 168 0.03 -11.03 -14.05
N ALA A 169 -0.88 -10.54 -14.89
CA ALA A 169 -2.30 -10.89 -14.88
C ALA A 169 -2.53 -12.38 -15.20
N GLU A 170 -1.82 -12.93 -16.20
CA GLU A 170 -1.88 -14.37 -16.53
C GLU A 170 -1.42 -15.25 -15.36
N LYS A 171 -0.31 -14.89 -14.70
CA LYS A 171 0.18 -15.63 -13.53
C LYS A 171 -0.76 -15.53 -12.33
N LEU A 172 -1.42 -14.38 -12.13
CA LEU A 172 -2.44 -14.23 -11.10
C LEU A 172 -3.64 -15.13 -11.39
N THR A 173 -4.12 -15.13 -12.63
CA THR A 173 -5.19 -16.02 -13.10
C THR A 173 -4.86 -17.49 -12.87
N GLU A 174 -3.69 -17.95 -13.32
CA GLU A 174 -3.23 -19.31 -13.10
C GLU A 174 -3.12 -19.66 -11.61
N ASN A 175 -2.75 -18.68 -10.77
CA ASN A 175 -2.67 -18.89 -9.34
C ASN A 175 -4.06 -19.04 -8.70
N LEU A 176 -5.02 -18.19 -9.07
CA LEU A 176 -6.38 -18.24 -8.53
C LEU A 176 -7.17 -19.47 -8.98
N LYS A 177 -6.87 -20.01 -10.17
CA LYS A 177 -7.43 -21.28 -10.68
C LYS A 177 -6.98 -22.52 -9.89
N LYS A 178 -5.99 -22.41 -8.99
CA LYS A 178 -5.60 -23.52 -8.10
C LYS A 178 -6.61 -23.65 -6.96
N ASP A 179 -6.92 -24.90 -6.59
CA ASP A 179 -7.90 -25.23 -5.55
C ASP A 179 -7.68 -24.41 -4.26
N GLY A 180 -8.73 -23.69 -3.84
CA GLY A 180 -8.76 -22.93 -2.59
C GLY A 180 -8.21 -21.50 -2.67
N ASN A 181 -7.44 -21.14 -3.70
CA ASN A 181 -6.85 -19.81 -3.80
C ASN A 181 -7.88 -18.72 -4.14
N LEU A 182 -8.85 -19.02 -5.01
CA LEU A 182 -9.98 -18.14 -5.29
C LEU A 182 -10.79 -17.88 -4.00
N ASP A 183 -11.03 -18.91 -3.20
CA ASP A 183 -11.80 -18.79 -1.95
C ASP A 183 -11.05 -17.93 -0.92
N GLU A 184 -9.74 -18.10 -0.80
CA GLU A 184 -8.90 -17.28 0.07
C GLU A 184 -8.85 -15.82 -0.43
N PHE A 185 -8.78 -15.62 -1.75
CA PHE A 185 -8.84 -14.30 -2.39
C PHE A 185 -10.17 -13.59 -2.16
N LEU A 186 -11.31 -14.26 -2.36
CA LEU A 186 -12.63 -13.64 -2.16
C LEU A 186 -12.89 -13.32 -0.68
N LYS A 187 -12.41 -14.16 0.25
CA LYS A 187 -12.49 -13.87 1.69
C LYS A 187 -11.66 -12.67 2.08
N GLY A 188 -10.40 -12.60 1.63
CA GLY A 188 -9.54 -11.46 1.90
C GLY A 188 -10.11 -10.15 1.33
N LEU A 189 -10.69 -10.21 0.13
CA LEU A 189 -11.33 -9.06 -0.49
C LEU A 189 -12.55 -8.60 0.34
N ALA A 190 -13.37 -9.53 0.82
CA ALA A 190 -14.50 -9.20 1.67
C ALA A 190 -14.06 -8.58 3.01
N GLU A 191 -13.04 -9.14 3.66
CA GLU A 191 -12.43 -8.58 4.88
C GLU A 191 -11.94 -7.14 4.63
N TRP A 192 -11.23 -6.92 3.52
CA TRP A 192 -10.72 -5.61 3.13
C TRP A 192 -11.83 -4.58 2.88
N THR A 193 -12.87 -4.94 2.11
CA THR A 193 -14.02 -4.04 1.86
C THR A 193 -14.87 -3.75 3.10
N ASN A 194 -14.71 -4.53 4.17
CA ASN A 194 -15.36 -4.27 5.46
C ASN A 194 -14.51 -3.39 6.38
N GLU A 195 -13.19 -3.33 6.16
CA GLU A 195 -12.27 -2.52 6.95
C GLU A 195 -12.25 -1.05 6.50
N TYR A 196 -12.49 -0.80 5.21
CA TYR A 196 -12.44 0.53 4.59
C TYR A 196 -13.77 0.93 3.97
N ASP A 197 -14.12 2.21 4.09
CA ASP A 197 -15.33 2.77 3.48
C ASP A 197 -15.09 3.10 2.00
N TYR A 198 -15.76 2.36 1.12
CA TYR A 198 -15.76 2.60 -0.32
C TYR A 198 -17.13 3.08 -0.81
N TYR A 199 -17.13 3.92 -1.85
CA TYR A 199 -18.37 4.26 -2.54
C TYR A 199 -18.92 3.05 -3.31
N ASP A 200 -20.25 2.96 -3.42
CA ASP A 200 -20.93 1.86 -4.13
C ASP A 200 -20.39 1.65 -5.56
N TYR A 201 -20.03 2.74 -6.26
CA TYR A 201 -19.47 2.66 -7.61
C TYR A 201 -18.03 2.13 -7.65
N GLN A 202 -17.22 2.38 -6.61
CA GLN A 202 -15.87 1.80 -6.49
C GLN A 202 -15.98 0.30 -6.28
N LEU A 203 -16.89 -0.11 -5.38
CA LEU A 203 -17.21 -1.52 -5.16
C LEU A 203 -17.64 -2.19 -6.48
N GLU A 204 -18.62 -1.65 -7.21
CA GLU A 204 -19.09 -2.28 -8.44
C GLU A 204 -18.01 -2.36 -9.53
N ASN A 205 -17.23 -1.28 -9.74
CA ASN A 205 -16.22 -1.23 -10.80
C ASN A 205 -15.00 -2.11 -10.48
N VAL A 206 -14.46 -2.00 -9.27
CA VAL A 206 -13.28 -2.77 -8.84
C VAL A 206 -13.59 -4.24 -8.79
N PHE A 207 -14.79 -4.59 -8.33
CA PHE A 207 -15.20 -5.98 -8.24
C PHE A 207 -15.33 -6.63 -9.62
N ARG A 208 -15.90 -5.90 -10.59
CA ARG A 208 -15.92 -6.33 -11.98
C ARG A 208 -14.53 -6.41 -12.58
N VAL A 209 -13.70 -5.39 -12.42
CA VAL A 209 -12.35 -5.33 -12.99
C VAL A 209 -11.42 -6.40 -12.38
N LEU A 210 -11.42 -6.59 -11.06
CA LEU A 210 -10.65 -7.64 -10.40
C LEU A 210 -11.11 -9.04 -10.82
N LEU A 211 -12.41 -9.29 -10.94
CA LEU A 211 -12.87 -10.63 -11.35
C LEU A 211 -12.74 -10.87 -12.85
N ASP A 212 -12.97 -9.85 -13.68
CA ASP A 212 -12.88 -9.96 -15.14
C ASP A 212 -11.39 -10.06 -15.57
N GLU A 213 -10.52 -9.22 -15.01
CA GLU A 213 -9.09 -9.19 -15.37
C GLU A 213 -8.24 -10.22 -14.61
N ALA A 214 -8.46 -10.44 -13.31
CA ALA A 214 -7.60 -11.36 -12.53
C ALA A 214 -7.93 -12.84 -12.72
N LEU A 215 -9.12 -13.17 -13.24
CA LEU A 215 -9.52 -14.57 -13.43
C LEU A 215 -9.68 -14.96 -14.90
N ASN A 216 -9.72 -13.98 -15.82
CA ASN A 216 -9.95 -14.18 -17.25
C ASN A 216 -11.03 -15.26 -17.45
N LEU A 217 -12.17 -15.05 -16.79
CA LEU A 217 -13.22 -16.05 -16.66
C LEU A 217 -13.82 -16.28 -18.06
N GLU A 218 -13.96 -17.55 -18.41
CA GLU A 218 -14.22 -17.95 -19.80
C GLU A 218 -15.59 -17.49 -20.34
N ASN A 219 -16.50 -17.05 -19.46
CA ASN A 219 -17.84 -16.56 -19.78
C ASN A 219 -18.52 -15.81 -18.61
N ASP A 220 -19.61 -15.10 -18.92
CA ASP A 220 -20.44 -14.34 -17.97
C ASP A 220 -20.95 -15.18 -16.79
N GLU A 221 -21.27 -16.46 -17.00
CA GLU A 221 -21.77 -17.36 -15.94
C GLU A 221 -20.72 -17.59 -14.85
N ALA A 222 -19.44 -17.71 -15.22
CA ALA A 222 -18.36 -17.85 -14.24
C ALA A 222 -18.14 -16.57 -13.43
N VAL A 223 -18.33 -15.39 -14.05
CA VAL A 223 -18.29 -14.09 -13.37
C VAL A 223 -19.45 -13.99 -12.38
N GLU A 224 -20.67 -14.28 -12.83
CA GLU A 224 -21.87 -14.27 -11.98
C GLU A 224 -21.71 -15.18 -10.75
N ASN A 225 -21.21 -16.42 -10.94
CA ASN A 225 -20.95 -17.33 -9.82
C ASN A 225 -19.92 -16.80 -8.81
N ALA A 226 -18.87 -16.10 -9.27
CA ALA A 226 -17.87 -15.50 -8.39
C ALA A 226 -18.45 -14.30 -7.62
N VAL A 227 -19.28 -13.49 -8.28
CA VAL A 227 -20.02 -12.37 -7.66
C VAL A 227 -20.99 -12.87 -6.61
N GLU A 228 -21.86 -13.84 -6.93
CA GLU A 228 -22.80 -14.42 -5.97
C GLU A 228 -22.09 -14.99 -4.74
N LYS A 229 -20.94 -15.63 -4.94
CA LYS A 229 -20.12 -16.17 -3.84
C LYS A 229 -19.58 -15.08 -2.93
N PHE A 230 -19.11 -13.96 -3.49
CA PHE A 230 -18.63 -12.83 -2.71
C PHE A 230 -19.74 -12.12 -1.96
N GLU A 231 -20.87 -11.84 -2.63
CA GLU A 231 -22.05 -11.25 -1.99
C GLU A 231 -22.54 -12.12 -0.82
N SER A 232 -22.49 -13.45 -0.99
CA SER A 232 -22.80 -14.39 0.10
C SER A 232 -21.82 -14.27 1.28
N ILE A 233 -20.50 -14.10 1.03
CA ILE A 233 -19.50 -13.92 2.09
C ILE A 233 -19.75 -12.63 2.88
N ILE A 234 -20.06 -11.53 2.18
CA ILE A 234 -20.43 -10.27 2.82
C ILE A 234 -21.73 -10.42 3.63
N ALA A 235 -22.75 -11.08 3.06
CA ALA A 235 -24.05 -11.24 3.73
C ALA A 235 -24.00 -12.16 4.96
N GLU A 236 -23.16 -13.21 4.93
CA GLU A 236 -22.90 -14.07 6.10
C GLU A 236 -22.08 -13.34 7.17
N GLY A 237 -21.19 -12.44 6.75
CA GLY A 237 -20.47 -11.51 7.61
C GLY A 237 -21.28 -10.26 7.91
N ASN A 238 -22.38 -10.37 8.68
CA ASN A 238 -23.03 -9.21 9.32
C ASN A 238 -22.01 -8.46 10.20
N ILE A 239 -21.24 -7.56 9.61
CA ILE A 239 -20.34 -6.65 10.29
C ILE A 239 -21.01 -5.28 10.24
N PRO A 240 -21.44 -4.75 11.39
CA PRO A 240 -22.24 -3.54 11.43
C PRO A 240 -21.47 -2.37 10.81
N LYS A 241 -22.12 -1.66 9.88
CA LYS A 241 -21.60 -0.40 9.34
C LYS A 241 -21.72 0.66 10.43
N GLU A 242 -20.90 1.71 10.38
CA GLU A 242 -20.96 2.81 11.36
C GLU A 242 -22.36 3.48 11.41
N SER A 243 -23.16 3.36 10.34
CA SER A 243 -24.57 3.74 10.29
C SER A 243 -25.49 2.94 11.22
N ASP A 244 -25.09 1.74 11.62
CA ASP A 244 -25.87 0.82 12.46
C ASP A 244 -25.71 1.11 13.96
N PHE A 245 -24.79 2.04 14.32
CA PHE A 245 -24.53 2.48 15.69
C PHE A 245 -25.00 3.93 15.98
N ARG A 246 -25.76 4.55 15.07
CA ARG A 246 -26.38 5.87 15.31
C ARG A 246 -27.58 5.80 16.26
#